data_AF-R7FHE9-F1
#
_entry.id   AF-R7FHE9-F1
#
_cell.length_a   1.000
_cell.length_b   1.000
_cell.length_c   1.000
_cell.angle_alpha   90.00
_cell.angle_beta   90.00
_cell.angle_gamma   90.00
#
_symmetry.space_group_name_H-M   'P 1'
#
loop_
_entity.id
_entity.type
_entity.pdbx_description
1 polymer ?
#
loop_
_entity_poly.entity_id
_entity_poly.type
_entity_poly.pdbx_seq_one_letter_code
_entity_poly.pdbx_strand_id
1 'polypeptide(L)'
;MYQFRGELVTREKIKLEKGKVATPYSKYGQGCVKVTKCNKNLFPALKSQSKENKGITFSYNANTQEFNVKGTTTDTTFYTTLTFEELKYLSKDKKYILSISNLMPTKCMVTLTKINAINNGIINEGKKQTTVDNLDKYKPDGFMFYGQKLEKGTKIDFTFKAQLEESSTATEYEQHEEQSYIMPTQTEMLENDYLDYDNEEEVHTWGKKILTGDENWAYEKLTSADGEKNNFYLKIDDAMSNGKVYSNAFAQRTTLADNYSMFMSSGKNLNLRYQEKSSSTDFKAYLKSQYDAGTPVVVYYQLATPKRLKFTDEQKTVAKELNNARTYKNVTNITTDSKAILSLDYFTVTDEKIKNEGNVQSRPILRLEKTVSEAVDITINDVRFKYNFNNDKYVEIDCENKEVKFDGLERFRSIEIGYDFPKLNIGNNEITINDGDCIIKVIRKDRWL
;
A
#
# COMPACT_ATOMS: atom_id res chain seq x y z
N MET A 1 -15.15 -8.47 18.99
CA MET A 1 -14.04 -8.98 19.84
C MET A 1 -13.14 -9.82 18.95
N TYR A 2 -12.01 -9.32 18.45
CA TYR A 2 -10.88 -10.17 17.97
C TYR A 2 -9.57 -9.37 17.99
N GLN A 3 -8.58 -9.93 18.70
CA GLN A 3 -7.16 -9.64 18.61
C GLN A 3 -6.56 -10.48 17.49
N PHE A 4 -5.56 -9.96 16.78
CA PHE A 4 -4.73 -10.75 15.87
C PHE A 4 -3.26 -10.73 16.33
N ARG A 5 -2.70 -11.92 16.54
CA ARG A 5 -1.26 -12.19 16.70
C ARG A 5 -0.82 -13.08 15.53
N GLY A 6 0.37 -12.81 14.99
CA GLY A 6 1.07 -13.65 14.01
C GLY A 6 2.60 -13.49 14.16
N GLU A 7 3.33 -14.60 14.00
CA GLU A 7 4.71 -14.84 14.44
C GLU A 7 5.86 -14.25 13.57
N LEU A 8 7.04 -14.24 14.22
CA LEU A 8 8.41 -13.91 13.83
C LEU A 8 8.76 -13.80 12.32
N VAL A 9 9.24 -12.61 11.91
CA VAL A 9 10.20 -12.47 10.81
C VAL A 9 11.41 -11.67 11.31
N THR A 10 12.60 -12.25 11.11
CA THR A 10 13.88 -11.86 11.69
C THR A 10 14.44 -10.52 11.19
N ARG A 11 15.08 -9.80 12.13
CA ARG A 11 16.07 -8.70 12.05
C ARG A 11 16.22 -7.93 10.72
N GLU A 12 16.08 -6.60 10.86
CA GLU A 12 16.51 -5.50 9.98
C GLU A 12 15.49 -5.00 8.94
N LYS A 13 14.84 -3.86 9.25
CA LYS A 13 14.96 -2.61 8.46
C LYS A 13 14.10 -1.48 9.06
N ILE A 14 14.76 -0.65 9.88
CA ILE A 14 14.52 0.80 9.88
C ILE A 14 14.64 1.28 8.43
N LYS A 15 13.78 2.21 7.98
CA LYS A 15 13.96 2.88 6.68
C LYS A 15 15.20 3.79 6.76
N LEU A 16 16.37 3.22 6.53
CA LEU A 16 17.56 3.97 6.13
C LEU A 16 17.66 3.87 4.60
N GLU A 17 17.55 5.00 3.93
CA GLU A 17 17.68 5.08 2.47
C GLU A 17 19.13 4.77 2.06
N LYS A 18 19.30 3.95 1.02
CA LYS A 18 20.62 3.59 0.48
C LYS A 18 20.76 4.24 -0.91
N GLY A 19 21.51 5.35 -0.99
CA GLY A 19 21.75 6.10 -2.23
C GLY A 19 22.73 7.25 -2.04
N LYS A 20 23.34 7.75 -3.14
CA LYS A 20 24.26 8.91 -3.15
C LYS A 20 23.54 10.26 -3.35
N VAL A 21 22.22 10.25 -3.54
CA VAL A 21 21.39 11.43 -3.73
C VAL A 21 20.61 11.66 -2.45
N ALA A 22 20.79 12.83 -1.82
CA ALA A 22 19.98 13.24 -0.69
C ALA A 22 18.56 13.53 -1.18
N THR A 23 17.59 12.75 -0.73
CA THR A 23 16.18 13.12 -0.86
C THR A 23 15.92 14.31 0.08
N PRO A 24 15.29 15.40 -0.37
CA PRO A 24 14.98 16.52 0.52
C PRO A 24 14.19 16.04 1.75
N TYR A 25 14.55 16.54 2.93
CA TYR A 25 13.83 16.26 4.17
C TYR A 25 12.34 16.47 3.97
N SER A 26 11.55 15.46 4.31
CA SER A 26 10.11 15.60 4.34
C SER A 26 9.74 16.57 5.48
N LYS A 27 9.00 17.64 5.19
CA LYS A 27 8.55 18.64 6.18
C LYS A 27 7.78 17.96 7.32
N TYR A 28 7.61 18.66 8.44
CA TYR A 28 6.75 18.21 9.55
C TYR A 28 5.35 17.81 8.99
N GLY A 29 4.87 16.58 9.27
CA GLY A 29 3.64 16.02 8.66
C GLY A 29 3.81 15.29 7.32
N GLN A 30 4.97 14.69 7.04
CA GLN A 30 5.25 14.07 5.74
C GLN A 30 5.64 12.59 5.80
N GLY A 31 4.77 11.78 6.39
CA GLY A 31 4.43 10.50 5.79
C GLY A 31 3.13 10.68 5.00
N CYS A 32 2.98 9.97 3.89
CA CYS A 32 1.66 9.73 3.33
C CYS A 32 1.60 8.29 2.86
N VAL A 33 0.45 7.66 3.04
CA VAL A 33 0.20 6.33 2.48
C VAL A 33 -0.68 6.55 1.27
N LYS A 34 -0.14 6.28 0.08
CA LYS A 34 -0.96 6.20 -1.13
C LYS A 34 -1.63 4.83 -1.16
N VAL A 35 -2.94 4.86 -1.33
CA VAL A 35 -3.77 3.68 -1.60
C VAL A 35 -4.30 3.82 -3.01
N THR A 36 -4.01 2.84 -3.86
CA THR A 36 -4.52 2.79 -5.23
C THR A 36 -5.43 1.57 -5.36
N LYS A 37 -6.69 1.82 -5.71
CA LYS A 37 -7.68 0.81 -6.11
C LYS A 37 -7.71 0.79 -7.64
N CYS A 38 -7.48 -0.34 -8.27
CA CYS A 38 -7.61 -0.50 -9.72
C CYS A 38 -8.37 -1.77 -10.08
N ASN A 39 -8.84 -1.87 -11.33
CA ASN A 39 -9.46 -3.08 -11.83
C ASN A 39 -8.42 -4.21 -12.02
N LYS A 40 -8.80 -5.29 -12.71
CA LYS A 40 -7.91 -6.44 -12.96
C LYS A 40 -6.61 -6.06 -13.68
N ASN A 41 -6.63 -5.00 -14.49
CA ASN A 41 -5.49 -4.55 -15.27
C ASN A 41 -4.55 -3.72 -14.38
N LEU A 42 -3.49 -4.34 -13.91
CA LEU A 42 -2.41 -3.75 -13.12
C LEU A 42 -1.41 -2.96 -13.98
N PHE A 43 -1.60 -2.83 -15.29
CA PHE A 43 -0.67 -2.03 -16.09
C PHE A 43 -0.82 -0.55 -15.68
N PRO A 44 0.28 0.18 -15.40
CA PRO A 44 0.20 1.51 -14.81
C PRO A 44 -0.50 2.51 -15.74
N ALA A 45 -1.19 3.48 -15.15
CA ALA A 45 -1.61 4.69 -15.87
C ALA A 45 -0.38 5.55 -16.20
N LEU A 46 -0.07 5.71 -17.49
CA LEU A 46 1.00 6.59 -17.96
C LEU A 46 0.45 7.95 -18.38
N LYS A 47 1.28 8.99 -18.29
CA LYS A 47 1.07 10.24 -19.04
C LYS A 47 1.41 10.00 -20.52
N SER A 48 0.73 10.73 -21.42
CA SER A 48 1.06 10.69 -22.84
C SER A 48 2.52 11.07 -23.04
N GLN A 49 3.24 10.22 -23.76
CA GLN A 49 4.68 10.35 -23.94
C GLN A 49 5.12 9.70 -25.25
N SER A 50 6.27 10.13 -25.77
CA SER A 50 6.81 9.64 -27.04
C SER A 50 8.33 9.65 -27.01
N LYS A 51 8.96 8.64 -27.61
CA LYS A 51 10.40 8.51 -27.77
C LYS A 51 10.72 7.97 -29.15
N GLU A 52 11.66 8.61 -29.83
CA GLU A 52 12.16 8.18 -31.13
C GLU A 52 13.56 7.57 -30.99
N ASN A 53 13.80 6.47 -31.70
CA ASN A 53 15.13 5.96 -31.94
C ASN A 53 15.21 5.35 -33.35
N LYS A 54 16.28 5.67 -34.09
CA LYS A 54 16.54 5.13 -35.45
C LYS A 54 15.34 5.22 -36.41
N GLY A 55 14.63 6.35 -36.41
CA GLY A 55 13.48 6.59 -37.31
C GLY A 55 12.19 5.85 -36.91
N ILE A 56 12.16 5.20 -35.74
CA ILE A 56 10.97 4.60 -35.16
C ILE A 56 10.57 5.38 -33.91
N THR A 57 9.32 5.83 -33.88
CA THR A 57 8.70 6.47 -32.72
C THR A 57 7.85 5.47 -31.97
N PHE A 58 8.06 5.37 -30.65
CA PHE A 58 7.18 4.65 -29.73
C PHE A 58 6.52 5.66 -28.80
N SER A 59 5.20 5.65 -28.78
CA SER A 59 4.40 6.59 -28.00
C SER A 59 3.26 5.89 -27.27
N TYR A 60 2.77 6.56 -26.24
CA TYR A 60 1.61 6.16 -25.47
C TYR A 60 0.61 7.32 -25.42
N ASN A 61 -0.67 7.01 -25.64
CA ASN A 61 -1.78 7.95 -25.52
C ASN A 61 -2.57 7.65 -24.24
N ALA A 62 -2.52 8.56 -23.26
CA ALA A 62 -3.20 8.37 -21.97
C ALA A 62 -4.73 8.30 -22.08
N ASN A 63 -5.34 8.94 -23.09
CA ASN A 63 -6.79 8.97 -23.24
C ASN A 63 -7.33 7.63 -23.78
N THR A 64 -6.62 7.00 -24.71
CA THR A 64 -7.03 5.74 -25.34
C THR A 64 -6.34 4.50 -24.72
N GLN A 65 -5.32 4.73 -23.90
CA GLN A 65 -4.42 3.72 -23.32
C GLN A 65 -3.72 2.85 -24.37
N GLU A 66 -3.41 3.46 -25.51
CA GLU A 66 -2.79 2.79 -26.64
C GLU A 66 -1.32 3.14 -26.76
N PHE A 67 -0.54 2.10 -26.98
CA PHE A 67 0.82 2.20 -27.48
C PHE A 67 0.80 2.26 -29.00
N ASN A 68 1.60 3.17 -29.56
CA ASN A 68 1.76 3.34 -30.99
C ASN A 68 3.24 3.28 -31.35
N VAL A 69 3.59 2.43 -32.31
CA VAL A 69 4.93 2.31 -32.89
C VAL A 69 4.82 2.66 -34.35
N LYS A 70 5.39 3.79 -34.76
CA LYS A 70 5.32 4.27 -36.14
C LYS A 70 6.67 4.76 -36.64
N GLY A 71 6.98 4.45 -37.88
CA GLY A 71 8.12 5.02 -38.58
C GLY A 71 8.76 4.10 -39.60
N THR A 72 9.93 4.50 -40.07
CA THR A 72 10.77 3.73 -40.99
C THR A 72 12.14 3.58 -40.36
N THR A 73 12.56 2.34 -40.09
CA THR A 73 13.82 2.12 -39.39
C THR A 73 15.02 2.47 -40.27
N THR A 74 15.98 3.20 -39.71
CA THR A 74 17.25 3.53 -40.39
C THR A 74 18.36 2.51 -40.08
N ASP A 75 18.06 1.51 -39.26
CA ASP A 75 19.04 0.54 -38.75
C ASP A 75 18.47 -0.88 -38.77
N THR A 76 19.32 -1.86 -38.49
CA THR A 76 18.92 -3.28 -38.41
C THR A 76 18.45 -3.69 -37.02
N THR A 77 18.75 -2.86 -36.01
CA THR A 77 18.33 -3.03 -34.62
C THR A 77 18.01 -1.68 -33.99
N PHE A 78 16.98 -1.62 -33.16
CA PHE A 78 16.68 -0.43 -32.37
C PHE A 78 15.93 -0.81 -31.09
N TYR A 79 15.93 0.10 -30.12
CA TYR A 79 15.08 0.02 -28.94
C TYR A 79 14.62 1.40 -28.53
N THR A 80 13.44 1.48 -27.95
CA THR A 80 12.92 2.73 -27.39
C THR A 80 12.03 2.40 -26.20
N THR A 81 12.10 3.23 -25.17
CA THR A 81 11.56 2.92 -23.85
C THR A 81 10.70 4.07 -23.36
N LEU A 82 9.49 3.76 -22.93
CA LEU A 82 8.63 4.67 -22.18
C LEU A 82 8.75 4.34 -20.70
N THR A 83 8.76 5.38 -19.85
CA THR A 83 9.06 5.24 -18.42
C THR A 83 7.81 5.49 -17.58
N PHE A 84 7.74 4.84 -16.42
CA PHE A 84 6.68 5.05 -15.43
C PHE A 84 7.22 4.89 -14.00
N GLU A 85 6.41 5.24 -13.01
CA GLU A 85 6.73 5.01 -11.60
C GLU A 85 6.93 3.51 -11.34
N GLU A 86 7.96 3.16 -10.57
CA GLU A 86 8.30 1.77 -10.28
C GLU A 86 7.12 0.99 -9.68
N LEU A 87 6.79 -0.17 -10.26
CA LEU A 87 5.64 -1.00 -9.85
C LEU A 87 5.94 -1.79 -8.58
N LYS A 88 6.06 -1.07 -7.45
CA LYS A 88 6.44 -1.62 -6.14
C LYS A 88 5.45 -2.64 -5.58
N TYR A 89 4.20 -2.58 -6.03
CA TYR A 89 3.12 -3.47 -5.60
C TYR A 89 3.21 -4.89 -6.17
N LEU A 90 4.04 -5.14 -7.19
CA LEU A 90 4.23 -6.49 -7.73
C LEU A 90 5.04 -7.34 -6.73
N SER A 91 4.48 -8.45 -6.24
CA SER A 91 5.19 -9.34 -5.30
C SER A 91 5.91 -10.47 -6.00
N LYS A 92 7.06 -10.89 -5.48
CA LYS A 92 7.74 -12.10 -5.97
C LYS A 92 6.97 -13.40 -5.68
N ASP A 93 6.12 -13.38 -4.65
CA ASP A 93 5.39 -14.55 -4.17
C ASP A 93 4.08 -14.76 -4.96
N LYS A 94 3.80 -13.88 -5.92
CA LYS A 94 2.62 -13.87 -6.77
C LYS A 94 3.01 -14.08 -8.23
N LYS A 95 2.07 -14.60 -9.03
CA LYS A 95 2.26 -14.82 -10.47
C LYS A 95 1.58 -13.71 -11.24
N TYR A 96 2.25 -13.23 -12.28
CA TYR A 96 1.68 -12.22 -13.16
C TYR A 96 1.86 -12.58 -14.63
N ILE A 97 0.87 -12.20 -15.43
CA ILE A 97 0.87 -12.34 -16.89
C ILE A 97 0.80 -10.95 -17.50
N LEU A 98 1.72 -10.68 -18.43
CA LEU A 98 1.69 -9.50 -19.29
C LEU A 98 1.12 -9.90 -20.64
N SER A 99 0.14 -9.15 -21.14
CA SER A 99 -0.46 -9.35 -22.45
C SER A 99 -0.60 -8.05 -23.24
N ILE A 100 -0.74 -8.20 -24.56
CA ILE A 100 -1.03 -7.11 -25.49
C ILE A 100 -2.21 -7.48 -26.40
N SER A 101 -2.92 -6.47 -26.91
CA SER A 101 -4.12 -6.68 -27.72
C SER A 101 -3.86 -7.33 -29.08
N ASN A 102 -2.68 -7.12 -29.66
CA ASN A 102 -2.35 -7.52 -31.03
C ASN A 102 -1.09 -8.41 -31.02
N LEU A 103 -0.99 -9.35 -31.97
CA LEU A 103 0.22 -10.16 -32.12
C LEU A 103 1.43 -9.28 -32.44
N MET A 104 2.54 -9.54 -31.77
CA MET A 104 3.79 -8.83 -31.98
C MET A 104 4.27 -8.98 -33.44
N PRO A 105 4.62 -7.87 -34.14
CA PRO A 105 5.10 -7.94 -35.51
C PRO A 105 6.37 -8.76 -35.66
N THR A 106 6.63 -9.20 -36.90
CA THR A 106 7.85 -9.93 -37.23
C THR A 106 9.10 -9.15 -36.82
N LYS A 107 10.10 -9.85 -36.25
CA LYS A 107 11.37 -9.29 -35.81
C LYS A 107 11.27 -8.24 -34.69
N CYS A 108 10.09 -8.08 -34.09
CA CYS A 108 9.84 -7.13 -32.99
C CYS A 108 9.55 -7.85 -31.67
N MET A 109 9.70 -7.13 -30.57
CA MET A 109 9.30 -7.55 -29.23
C MET A 109 8.95 -6.35 -28.37
N VAL A 110 8.16 -6.57 -27.32
CA VAL A 110 7.97 -5.60 -26.24
C VAL A 110 8.30 -6.22 -24.90
N THR A 111 8.84 -5.42 -23.99
CA THR A 111 9.26 -5.91 -22.67
C THR A 111 8.86 -4.96 -21.55
N LEU A 112 8.34 -5.55 -20.47
CA LEU A 112 8.24 -4.90 -19.16
C LEU A 112 9.61 -5.00 -18.50
N THR A 113 10.18 -3.88 -18.06
CA THR A 113 11.61 -3.81 -17.72
C THR A 113 11.89 -2.90 -16.53
N LYS A 114 12.92 -3.27 -15.74
CA LYS A 114 13.69 -2.31 -14.96
C LYS A 114 14.76 -1.74 -15.87
N ILE A 115 14.61 -0.47 -16.22
CA ILE A 115 15.46 0.23 -17.18
C ILE A 115 16.93 0.10 -16.76
N ASN A 116 17.78 -0.22 -17.74
CA ASN A 116 19.23 -0.41 -17.59
C ASN A 116 19.64 -1.53 -16.60
N ALA A 117 18.71 -2.42 -16.22
CA ALA A 117 19.00 -3.52 -15.30
C ALA A 117 18.53 -4.88 -15.84
N ILE A 118 17.22 -5.09 -15.99
CA ILE A 118 16.67 -6.41 -16.34
C ILE A 118 15.30 -6.32 -17.01
N ASN A 119 15.02 -7.27 -17.90
CA ASN A 119 13.68 -7.49 -18.42
C ASN A 119 12.87 -8.39 -17.47
N ASN A 120 11.72 -7.90 -17.03
CA ASN A 120 10.80 -8.63 -16.17
C ASN A 120 9.84 -9.50 -16.98
N GLY A 121 9.51 -9.17 -18.23
CA GLY A 121 8.71 -10.04 -19.09
C GLY A 121 8.80 -9.61 -20.55
N ILE A 122 9.06 -10.55 -21.46
CA ILE A 122 9.30 -10.28 -22.89
C ILE A 122 8.22 -10.97 -23.74
N ILE A 123 7.50 -10.19 -24.54
CA ILE A 123 6.57 -10.69 -25.56
C ILE A 123 7.29 -10.65 -26.90
N ASN A 124 7.64 -11.83 -27.39
CA ASN A 124 8.35 -12.03 -28.66
C ASN A 124 7.41 -11.94 -29.88
N GLU A 125 8.02 -11.85 -31.05
CA GLU A 125 7.36 -11.99 -32.36
C GLU A 125 6.29 -13.10 -32.38
N GLY A 126 5.14 -12.79 -32.97
CA GLY A 126 4.03 -13.73 -33.14
C GLY A 126 3.38 -14.16 -31.81
N LYS A 127 3.74 -13.55 -30.68
CA LYS A 127 3.10 -13.74 -29.38
C LYS A 127 2.35 -12.48 -28.97
N LYS A 128 1.42 -12.65 -28.04
CA LYS A 128 0.66 -11.56 -27.42
C LYS A 128 0.70 -11.57 -25.90
N GLN A 129 1.44 -12.49 -25.29
CA GLN A 129 1.52 -12.60 -23.83
C GLN A 129 2.80 -13.30 -23.38
N THR A 130 3.16 -13.09 -22.11
CA THR A 130 4.34 -13.67 -21.46
C THR A 130 4.16 -13.62 -19.94
N THR A 131 4.89 -14.46 -19.20
CA THR A 131 4.95 -14.37 -17.74
C THR A 131 5.84 -13.21 -17.31
N VAL A 132 5.55 -12.65 -16.14
CA VAL A 132 6.42 -11.65 -15.51
C VAL A 132 7.18 -12.29 -14.37
N ASP A 133 8.50 -12.16 -14.44
CA ASP A 133 9.47 -12.79 -13.58
C ASP A 133 10.46 -11.74 -13.01
N ASN A 134 11.47 -12.19 -12.26
CA ASN A 134 12.57 -11.39 -11.73
C ASN A 134 12.16 -10.25 -10.76
N LEU A 135 11.03 -10.43 -10.06
CA LEU A 135 10.50 -9.43 -9.13
C LEU A 135 11.25 -9.37 -7.79
N ASP A 136 12.19 -10.29 -7.50
CA ASP A 136 12.91 -10.35 -6.22
C ASP A 136 13.81 -9.14 -5.95
N LYS A 137 14.45 -8.64 -7.01
CA LYS A 137 15.52 -7.64 -6.91
C LYS A 137 15.17 -6.30 -7.55
N TYR A 138 14.39 -6.33 -8.63
CA TYR A 138 14.05 -5.16 -9.41
C TYR A 138 12.57 -5.17 -9.76
N LYS A 139 11.90 -4.06 -9.47
CA LYS A 139 10.52 -3.81 -9.90
C LYS A 139 10.58 -3.01 -11.20
N PRO A 140 9.72 -3.31 -12.19
CA PRO A 140 9.77 -2.63 -13.47
C PRO A 140 9.42 -1.14 -13.32
N ASP A 141 10.10 -0.30 -14.11
CA ASP A 141 9.91 1.15 -14.21
C ASP A 141 9.88 1.63 -15.68
N GLY A 142 9.79 0.71 -16.62
CA GLY A 142 9.62 1.02 -18.03
C GLY A 142 8.98 -0.09 -18.87
N PHE A 143 8.58 0.34 -20.07
CA PHE A 143 8.11 -0.53 -21.13
C PHE A 143 8.89 -0.22 -22.39
N MET A 144 9.54 -1.23 -22.96
CA MET A 144 10.47 -1.04 -24.07
C MET A 144 10.00 -1.82 -25.29
N PHE A 145 9.97 -1.14 -26.44
CA PHE A 145 9.78 -1.75 -27.74
C PHE A 145 11.13 -1.93 -28.43
N TYR A 146 11.33 -3.09 -29.04
CA TYR A 146 12.61 -3.49 -29.62
C TYR A 146 12.39 -4.14 -30.99
N GLY A 147 13.26 -3.80 -31.94
CA GLY A 147 13.35 -4.46 -33.25
C GLY A 147 14.75 -5.04 -33.46
N GLN A 148 14.83 -6.26 -34.00
CA GLN A 148 16.09 -6.95 -34.30
C GLN A 148 16.15 -7.55 -35.70
N LYS A 149 17.33 -7.53 -36.32
CA LYS A 149 17.57 -8.14 -37.63
C LYS A 149 16.60 -7.62 -38.70
N LEU A 150 16.12 -6.39 -38.54
CA LEU A 150 15.29 -5.69 -39.50
C LEU A 150 16.14 -5.27 -40.70
N GLU A 151 15.49 -5.09 -41.84
CA GLU A 151 16.13 -4.47 -42.99
C GLU A 151 16.03 -2.95 -42.87
N LYS A 152 17.09 -2.23 -43.22
CA LYS A 152 17.04 -0.76 -43.27
C LYS A 152 15.95 -0.33 -44.24
N GLY A 153 15.11 0.62 -43.85
CA GLY A 153 13.93 1.02 -44.61
C GLY A 153 12.65 0.25 -44.27
N THR A 154 12.68 -0.72 -43.35
CA THR A 154 11.46 -1.41 -42.89
C THR A 154 10.50 -0.41 -42.25
N LYS A 155 9.27 -0.36 -42.75
CA LYS A 155 8.18 0.43 -42.16
C LYS A 155 7.51 -0.36 -41.04
N ILE A 156 7.28 0.30 -39.92
CA ILE A 156 6.52 -0.23 -38.79
C ILE A 156 5.33 0.71 -38.55
N ASP A 157 4.13 0.15 -38.52
CA ASP A 157 2.92 0.79 -38.04
C ASP A 157 2.16 -0.24 -37.19
N PHE A 158 2.33 -0.12 -35.88
CA PHE A 158 1.81 -1.09 -34.92
C PHE A 158 1.20 -0.37 -33.73
N THR A 159 -0.08 -0.63 -33.50
CA THR A 159 -0.83 -0.12 -32.34
C THR A 159 -1.27 -1.29 -31.49
N PHE A 160 -1.16 -1.16 -30.18
CA PHE A 160 -1.59 -2.20 -29.24
C PHE A 160 -1.91 -1.59 -27.87
N LYS A 161 -2.71 -2.32 -27.09
CA LYS A 161 -2.95 -2.02 -25.68
C LYS A 161 -2.26 -3.06 -24.81
N ALA A 162 -1.76 -2.68 -23.65
CA ALA A 162 -1.10 -3.59 -22.71
C ALA A 162 -1.97 -3.85 -21.48
N GLN A 163 -1.88 -5.06 -20.95
CA GLN A 163 -2.56 -5.49 -19.73
C GLN A 163 -1.63 -6.35 -18.89
N LEU A 164 -1.61 -6.10 -17.58
CA LEU A 164 -0.87 -6.88 -16.59
C LEU A 164 -1.88 -7.43 -15.58
N GLU A 165 -1.87 -8.73 -15.30
CA GLU A 165 -2.82 -9.34 -14.37
C GLU A 165 -2.08 -10.20 -13.34
N GLU A 166 -2.53 -10.20 -12.09
CA GLU A 166 -2.12 -11.18 -11.08
C GLU A 166 -2.79 -12.53 -11.36
N SER A 167 -2.29 -13.22 -12.38
CA SER A 167 -2.83 -14.48 -12.89
C SER A 167 -1.74 -15.24 -13.64
N SER A 168 -1.94 -16.54 -13.85
CA SER A 168 -1.15 -17.36 -14.78
C SER A 168 -1.69 -17.32 -16.22
N THR A 169 -2.86 -16.73 -16.44
CA THR A 169 -3.57 -16.76 -17.73
C THR A 169 -4.12 -15.38 -18.05
N ALA A 170 -3.82 -14.88 -19.25
CA ALA A 170 -4.31 -13.60 -19.74
C ALA A 170 -5.81 -13.68 -20.07
N THR A 171 -6.54 -12.63 -19.76
CA THR A 171 -7.95 -12.48 -20.14
C THR A 171 -8.11 -11.52 -21.32
N GLU A 172 -9.35 -11.35 -21.80
CA GLU A 172 -9.64 -10.29 -22.77
C GLU A 172 -9.30 -8.92 -22.20
N TYR A 173 -8.86 -8.04 -23.10
CA TYR A 173 -8.40 -6.71 -22.73
C TYR A 173 -9.52 -5.92 -22.06
N GLU A 174 -9.20 -5.37 -20.89
CA GLU A 174 -10.02 -4.41 -20.18
C GLU A 174 -9.17 -3.15 -19.93
N GLN A 175 -9.79 -2.00 -20.18
CA GLN A 175 -9.13 -0.72 -19.97
C GLN A 175 -8.75 -0.58 -18.49
N HIS A 176 -7.54 -0.10 -18.21
CA HIS A 176 -7.13 0.16 -16.83
C HIS A 176 -7.95 1.30 -16.26
N GLU A 177 -8.52 1.09 -15.08
CA GLU A 177 -9.15 2.14 -14.29
C GLU A 177 -8.56 2.12 -12.89
N GLU A 178 -8.26 3.30 -12.34
CA GLU A 178 -7.78 3.43 -10.97
C GLU A 178 -8.39 4.63 -10.22
N GLN A 179 -8.42 4.50 -8.90
CA GLN A 179 -8.66 5.56 -7.94
C GLN A 179 -7.48 5.57 -6.96
N SER A 180 -6.88 6.73 -6.76
CA SER A 180 -5.76 6.89 -5.84
C SER A 180 -6.14 7.88 -4.73
N TYR A 181 -5.83 7.51 -3.50
CA TYR A 181 -6.07 8.30 -2.29
C TYR A 181 -4.77 8.45 -1.54
N ILE A 182 -4.48 9.67 -1.09
CA ILE A 182 -3.29 9.97 -0.30
C ILE A 182 -3.77 10.25 1.12
N MET A 183 -3.49 9.32 2.04
CA MET A 183 -3.76 9.53 3.45
C MET A 183 -2.57 10.27 4.08
N PRO A 184 -2.71 11.56 4.45
CA PRO A 184 -1.63 12.29 5.09
C PRO A 184 -1.40 11.73 6.50
N THR A 185 -0.17 11.79 6.99
CA THR A 185 0.14 11.45 8.39
C THR A 185 0.60 12.70 9.16
N GLN A 186 0.15 12.85 10.40
CA GLN A 186 0.48 14.01 11.23
C GLN A 186 1.92 13.93 11.70
N THR A 187 2.40 12.72 12.00
CA THR A 187 3.80 12.45 12.30
C THR A 187 4.32 11.26 11.50
N GLU A 188 5.62 10.98 11.61
CA GLU A 188 6.21 9.84 10.93
C GLU A 188 5.63 8.51 11.46
N MET A 189 5.29 7.60 10.55
CA MET A 189 4.79 6.26 10.90
C MET A 189 5.93 5.27 10.88
N LEU A 190 6.14 4.58 12.01
CA LEU A 190 7.17 3.55 12.19
C LEU A 190 6.57 2.15 12.23
N GLU A 191 7.42 1.14 12.43
CA GLU A 191 7.00 -0.26 12.48
C GLU A 191 5.94 -0.49 13.57
N ASN A 192 4.79 -1.05 13.19
CA ASN A 192 3.60 -1.24 14.04
C ASN A 192 2.80 0.03 14.37
N ASP A 193 3.15 1.19 13.81
CA ASP A 193 2.23 2.32 13.79
C ASP A 193 1.12 2.05 12.78
N TYR A 194 -0.10 2.48 13.08
CA TYR A 194 -1.26 2.25 12.21
C TYR A 194 -2.29 3.36 12.30
N LEU A 195 -3.15 3.42 11.28
CA LEU A 195 -4.33 4.28 11.26
C LEU A 195 -5.52 3.46 11.75
N ASP A 196 -6.10 3.88 12.86
CA ASP A 196 -7.27 3.30 13.51
C ASP A 196 -8.51 4.02 13.00
N TYR A 197 -9.07 3.52 11.89
CA TYR A 197 -10.21 4.15 11.22
C TYR A 197 -11.49 4.10 12.06
N ASP A 198 -11.67 3.09 12.91
CA ASP A 198 -12.85 2.94 13.76
C ASP A 198 -12.89 4.03 14.85
N ASN A 199 -11.72 4.39 15.39
CA ASN A 199 -11.59 5.41 16.42
C ASN A 199 -11.20 6.80 15.88
N GLU A 200 -11.00 6.89 14.56
CA GLU A 200 -10.47 8.04 13.84
C GLU A 200 -9.14 8.54 14.47
N GLU A 201 -8.15 7.65 14.59
CA GLU A 201 -6.88 7.94 15.28
C GLU A 201 -5.62 7.46 14.52
N GLU A 202 -4.53 8.23 14.54
CA GLU A 202 -3.19 7.68 14.31
C GLU A 202 -2.68 7.06 15.61
N VAL A 203 -2.21 5.82 15.53
CA VAL A 203 -1.64 5.11 16.66
C VAL A 203 -0.15 4.93 16.46
N HIS A 204 0.64 5.59 17.32
CA HIS A 204 2.09 5.54 17.32
C HIS A 204 2.61 4.73 18.49
N THR A 205 3.42 3.73 18.19
CA THR A 205 4.05 2.81 19.15
C THR A 205 5.48 3.21 19.49
N TRP A 206 6.01 4.24 18.83
CA TRP A 206 7.36 4.74 18.99
C TRP A 206 7.38 6.21 19.41
N GLY A 207 8.26 6.53 20.34
CA GLY A 207 8.67 7.89 20.66
C GLY A 207 9.96 8.25 19.92
N LYS A 208 10.18 9.55 19.75
CA LYS A 208 11.40 10.13 19.14
C LYS A 208 12.05 11.08 20.12
N LYS A 209 13.38 11.00 20.23
CA LYS A 209 14.21 11.97 20.95
C LYS A 209 15.30 12.46 20.01
N ILE A 210 15.28 13.76 19.72
CA ILE A 210 16.39 14.44 19.04
C ILE A 210 17.30 14.95 20.14
N LEU A 211 18.55 14.49 20.16
CA LEU A 211 19.49 14.84 21.21
C LEU A 211 20.15 16.19 20.89
N THR A 212 19.96 17.17 21.78
CA THR A 212 20.50 18.55 21.61
C THR A 212 21.79 18.76 22.38
N GLY A 213 22.11 17.86 23.31
CA GLY A 213 23.22 18.03 24.25
C GLY A 213 22.84 18.82 25.49
N ASP A 214 21.59 19.24 25.67
CA ASP A 214 21.11 19.90 26.89
C ASP A 214 20.57 18.90 27.92
N GLU A 215 20.36 17.64 27.53
CA GLU A 215 19.73 16.64 28.39
C GLU A 215 20.54 16.36 29.66
N ASN A 216 19.86 15.92 30.71
CA ASN A 216 20.45 15.57 32.00
C ASN A 216 21.05 14.16 31.96
N TRP A 217 22.14 14.01 31.21
CA TRP A 217 22.91 12.76 31.13
C TRP A 217 23.67 12.49 32.43
N ALA A 218 23.39 11.35 33.04
CA ALA A 218 24.25 10.75 34.04
C ALA A 218 25.38 9.97 33.36
N TYR A 219 26.51 9.81 34.05
CA TYR A 219 27.67 9.05 33.59
C TYR A 219 28.06 8.03 34.65
N GLU A 220 28.36 6.82 34.19
CA GLU A 220 28.96 5.78 35.01
C GLU A 220 29.99 4.98 34.20
N LYS A 221 30.92 4.36 34.91
CA LYS A 221 31.88 3.43 34.35
C LYS A 221 31.45 2.02 34.67
N LEU A 222 31.10 1.25 33.65
CA LEU A 222 30.71 -0.15 33.79
C LEU A 222 31.94 -1.03 33.67
N THR A 223 32.11 -1.98 34.60
CA THR A 223 33.18 -2.99 34.53
C THR A 223 32.61 -4.29 34.00
N SER A 224 33.19 -4.82 32.91
CA SER A 224 32.85 -6.15 32.39
C SER A 224 34.11 -7.00 32.18
N ALA A 225 33.93 -8.26 31.80
CA ALA A 225 35.03 -9.14 31.39
C ALA A 225 35.81 -8.59 30.18
N ASP A 226 35.19 -7.71 29.39
CA ASP A 226 35.76 -7.08 28.19
C ASP A 226 36.39 -5.70 28.48
N GLY A 227 36.54 -5.34 29.77
CA GLY A 227 37.14 -4.10 30.25
C GLY A 227 36.14 -3.05 30.73
N GLU A 228 36.66 -1.87 31.05
CA GLU A 228 35.85 -0.72 31.47
C GLU A 228 35.15 -0.08 30.27
N LYS A 229 33.86 0.26 30.44
CA LYS A 229 33.05 0.92 29.43
C LYS A 229 32.39 2.18 29.99
N ASN A 230 32.52 3.28 29.27
CA ASN A 230 31.83 4.53 29.55
C ASN A 230 30.35 4.40 29.14
N ASN A 231 29.45 4.63 30.10
CA ASN A 231 28.00 4.57 29.91
C ASN A 231 27.37 5.91 30.28
N PHE A 232 26.59 6.46 29.35
CA PHE A 232 25.80 7.67 29.55
C PHE A 232 24.33 7.28 29.57
N TYR A 233 23.58 7.72 30.56
CA TYR A 233 22.16 7.39 30.64
C TYR A 233 21.28 8.55 31.02
N LEU A 234 20.05 8.53 30.49
CA LEU A 234 18.97 9.42 30.90
C LEU A 234 17.66 8.65 30.97
N LYS A 235 16.75 9.10 31.82
CA LYS A 235 15.40 8.53 31.98
C LYS A 235 14.49 8.97 30.83
N ILE A 236 13.70 8.04 30.30
CA ILE A 236 12.60 8.31 29.37
C ILE A 236 11.32 7.69 29.96
N ASP A 237 10.47 8.49 30.60
CA ASP A 237 9.38 7.97 31.44
C ASP A 237 8.30 7.21 30.68
N ASP A 238 8.02 7.61 29.44
CA ASP A 238 7.06 6.99 28.54
C ASP A 238 7.64 5.82 27.73
N ALA A 239 8.94 5.53 27.86
CA ALA A 239 9.56 4.37 27.21
C ALA A 239 9.09 3.05 27.83
N MET A 240 9.01 2.03 26.98
CA MET A 240 8.81 0.65 27.39
C MET A 240 10.06 0.13 28.11
N SER A 241 9.87 -0.51 29.27
CA SER A 241 10.94 -1.20 30.01
C SER A 241 11.57 -2.29 29.14
N ASN A 242 12.90 -2.29 29.01
CA ASN A 242 13.64 -3.17 28.08
C ASN A 242 13.14 -3.10 26.63
N GLY A 243 12.52 -1.97 26.24
CA GLY A 243 11.97 -1.76 24.92
C GLY A 243 13.04 -1.71 23.83
N LYS A 244 12.61 -1.87 22.58
CA LYS A 244 13.48 -1.67 21.43
C LYS A 244 13.87 -0.19 21.29
N VAL A 245 15.09 0.04 20.81
CA VAL A 245 15.62 1.37 20.54
C VAL A 245 16.39 1.37 19.24
N TYR A 246 16.33 2.48 18.52
CA TYR A 246 17.02 2.65 17.25
C TYR A 246 17.62 4.04 17.15
N SER A 247 18.71 4.18 16.40
CA SER A 247 19.36 5.47 16.19
C SER A 247 20.14 5.51 14.89
N ASN A 248 20.40 6.73 14.44
CA ASN A 248 21.34 7.00 13.35
C ASN A 248 22.82 6.87 13.76
N ALA A 249 23.14 6.83 15.06
CA ALA A 249 24.54 6.85 15.53
C ALA A 249 24.95 5.64 16.40
N PHE A 250 24.01 4.97 17.07
CA PHE A 250 24.32 3.83 17.94
C PHE A 250 23.52 2.58 17.58
N ALA A 251 24.16 1.42 17.67
CA ALA A 251 23.51 0.13 17.45
C ALA A 251 22.86 -0.40 18.73
N GLN A 252 21.67 -0.99 18.65
CA GLN A 252 21.07 -1.63 19.81
C GLN A 252 21.85 -2.91 20.19
N ARG A 253 22.40 -2.94 21.40
CA ARG A 253 23.13 -4.08 21.98
C ARG A 253 22.87 -4.19 23.48
N THR A 254 22.47 -5.36 23.93
CA THR A 254 22.30 -5.65 25.35
C THR A 254 23.61 -6.06 26.03
N THR A 255 24.52 -6.70 25.29
CA THR A 255 25.86 -7.09 25.77
C THR A 255 26.87 -5.94 25.71
N LEU A 256 27.90 -5.99 26.56
CA LEU A 256 28.88 -4.91 26.78
C LEU A 256 30.05 -4.86 25.77
N ALA A 257 29.90 -5.48 24.60
CA ALA A 257 31.01 -5.69 23.66
C ALA A 257 31.34 -4.45 22.79
N ASP A 258 30.35 -3.65 22.40
CA ASP A 258 30.50 -2.64 21.34
C ASP A 258 30.79 -1.23 21.87
N ASN A 259 31.75 -0.54 21.24
CA ASN A 259 32.20 0.80 21.63
C ASN A 259 31.14 1.91 21.40
N TYR A 260 30.17 1.65 20.54
CA TYR A 260 29.05 2.53 20.19
C TYR A 260 27.77 1.72 20.23
N SER A 261 27.18 1.60 21.42
CA SER A 261 25.97 0.81 21.60
C SER A 261 24.92 1.54 22.42
N MET A 262 23.68 1.11 22.25
CA MET A 262 22.56 1.60 23.02
C MET A 262 21.63 0.49 23.49
N PHE A 263 20.92 0.74 24.58
CA PHE A 263 19.81 -0.09 25.00
C PHE A 263 18.86 0.70 25.91
N MET A 264 17.62 0.24 26.01
CA MET A 264 16.68 0.69 27.04
C MET A 264 16.78 -0.26 28.24
N SER A 265 16.99 0.26 29.44
CA SER A 265 17.02 -0.56 30.65
C SER A 265 15.61 -0.88 31.16
N SER A 266 15.52 -1.79 32.14
CA SER A 266 14.27 -2.06 32.86
C SER A 266 13.76 -0.83 33.61
N GLY A 267 14.68 0.00 34.10
CA GLY A 267 14.40 1.29 34.70
C GLY A 267 14.00 2.38 33.70
N LYS A 268 13.75 2.06 32.43
CA LYS A 268 13.43 3.02 31.36
C LYS A 268 14.52 4.08 31.14
N ASN A 269 15.77 3.70 31.34
CA ASN A 269 16.90 4.57 31.01
C ASN A 269 17.37 4.26 29.58
N LEU A 270 17.43 5.28 28.74
CA LEU A 270 18.19 5.22 27.50
C LEU A 270 19.67 5.25 27.86
N ASN A 271 20.37 4.15 27.61
CA ASN A 271 21.80 4.02 27.83
C ASN A 271 22.52 4.13 26.49
N LEU A 272 23.53 5.00 26.43
CA LEU A 272 24.42 5.19 25.29
C LEU A 272 25.85 4.93 25.76
N ARG A 273 26.47 3.90 25.21
CA ARG A 273 27.88 3.57 25.47
C ARG A 273 28.72 4.22 24.40
N TYR A 274 29.62 5.10 24.82
CA TYR A 274 30.48 5.85 23.91
C TYR A 274 31.88 6.01 24.52
N GLN A 275 32.83 5.23 24.02
CA GLN A 275 34.14 5.08 24.68
C GLN A 275 35.07 6.29 24.49
N GLU A 276 34.80 7.16 23.51
CA GLU A 276 35.62 8.35 23.25
C GLU A 276 35.35 9.51 24.23
N LYS A 277 34.37 9.36 25.13
CA LYS A 277 34.01 10.37 26.14
C LYS A 277 33.95 9.69 27.51
N SER A 278 34.51 10.36 28.52
CA SER A 278 34.61 9.84 29.90
C SER A 278 33.98 10.77 30.94
N SER A 279 33.23 11.79 30.50
CA SER A 279 32.46 12.69 31.35
C SER A 279 31.14 13.08 30.69
N SER A 280 30.09 13.34 31.48
CA SER A 280 28.80 13.78 30.96
C SER A 280 28.91 15.13 30.25
N THR A 281 29.80 16.01 30.71
CA THR A 281 30.08 17.31 30.08
C THR A 281 30.61 17.15 28.66
N ASP A 282 31.61 16.29 28.45
CA ASP A 282 32.20 16.08 27.11
C ASP A 282 31.22 15.37 26.18
N PHE A 283 30.40 14.47 26.72
CA PHE A 283 29.36 13.80 25.96
C PHE A 283 28.26 14.76 25.49
N LYS A 284 27.79 15.63 26.39
CA LYS A 284 26.83 16.70 26.08
C LYS A 284 27.38 17.64 25.00
N ALA A 285 28.66 18.04 25.12
CA ALA A 285 29.31 18.88 24.11
C ALA A 285 29.36 18.22 22.73
N TYR A 286 29.64 16.91 22.66
CA TYR A 286 29.57 16.14 21.41
C TYR A 286 28.17 16.17 20.81
N LEU A 287 27.13 15.82 21.58
CA LEU A 287 25.75 15.84 21.09
C LEU A 287 25.33 17.23 20.61
N LYS A 288 25.74 18.28 21.33
CA LYS A 288 25.51 19.66 20.94
C LYS A 288 26.20 20.03 19.63
N SER A 289 27.45 19.62 19.43
CA SER A 289 28.14 19.86 18.15
C SER A 289 27.44 19.19 16.96
N GLN A 290 26.90 17.98 17.16
CA GLN A 290 26.12 17.28 16.13
C GLN A 290 24.80 18.00 15.82
N TYR A 291 24.12 18.47 16.86
CA TYR A 291 22.88 19.24 16.74
C TYR A 291 23.10 20.57 16.01
N ASP A 292 24.08 21.36 16.44
CA ASP A 292 24.41 22.67 15.86
C ASP A 292 24.90 22.54 14.40
N ALA A 293 25.52 21.41 14.04
CA ALA A 293 25.92 21.09 12.67
C ALA A 293 24.75 20.60 11.77
N GLY A 294 23.52 20.56 12.29
CA GLY A 294 22.35 20.07 11.55
C GLY A 294 22.32 18.55 11.33
N THR A 295 23.14 17.80 12.05
CA THR A 295 23.21 16.32 11.99
C THR A 295 23.04 15.70 13.38
N PRO A 296 21.92 16.01 14.07
CA PRO A 296 21.73 15.57 15.45
C PRO A 296 21.70 14.04 15.57
N VAL A 297 22.09 13.55 16.74
CA VAL A 297 21.82 12.16 17.10
C VAL A 297 20.34 12.03 17.39
N VAL A 298 19.66 11.14 16.67
CA VAL A 298 18.24 10.85 16.82
C VAL A 298 18.08 9.44 17.38
N VAL A 299 17.20 9.31 18.36
CA VAL A 299 16.85 8.04 19.00
C VAL A 299 15.35 7.82 18.91
N TYR A 300 14.95 6.66 18.40
CA TYR A 300 13.60 6.15 18.47
C TYR A 300 13.52 5.09 19.57
N TYR A 301 12.47 5.11 20.38
CA TYR A 301 12.28 4.18 21.49
C TYR A 301 10.83 3.70 21.51
N GLN A 302 10.65 2.42 21.83
CA GLN A 302 9.31 1.86 21.95
C GLN A 302 8.57 2.47 23.14
N LEU A 303 7.32 2.90 22.96
CA LEU A 303 6.50 3.48 24.03
C LEU A 303 5.89 2.39 24.91
N ALA A 304 5.79 2.66 26.21
CA ALA A 304 5.07 1.80 27.15
C ALA A 304 3.56 1.81 26.87
N THR A 305 3.04 2.94 26.39
CA THR A 305 1.65 3.11 25.98
C THR A 305 1.65 3.84 24.63
N PRO A 306 0.99 3.29 23.60
CA PRO A 306 0.92 3.95 22.30
C PRO A 306 0.33 5.36 22.41
N LYS A 307 0.93 6.30 21.68
CA LYS A 307 0.39 7.65 21.54
C LYS A 307 -0.72 7.62 20.49
N ARG A 308 -1.89 8.13 20.84
CA ARG A 308 -3.05 8.23 19.95
C ARG A 308 -3.29 9.69 19.57
N LEU A 309 -3.34 9.99 18.29
CA LEU A 309 -3.64 11.31 17.75
C LEU A 309 -4.97 11.24 17.00
N LYS A 310 -5.94 12.08 17.33
CA LYS A 310 -7.19 12.15 16.56
C LYS A 310 -6.92 12.58 15.13
N PHE A 311 -7.61 11.97 14.17
CA PHE A 311 -7.56 12.35 12.76
C PHE A 311 -7.86 13.84 12.59
N THR A 312 -7.10 14.48 11.70
CA THR A 312 -7.41 15.83 11.21
C THR A 312 -8.64 15.80 10.29
N ASP A 313 -9.24 16.96 10.01
CA ASP A 313 -10.38 17.05 9.08
C ASP A 313 -10.04 16.55 7.67
N GLU A 314 -8.79 16.77 7.23
CA GLU A 314 -8.28 16.23 5.96
C GLU A 314 -8.24 14.70 5.99
N GLN A 315 -7.74 14.11 7.07
CA GLN A 315 -7.70 12.66 7.25
C GLN A 315 -9.09 12.04 7.30
N LYS A 316 -10.05 12.68 7.97
CA LYS A 316 -11.45 12.23 8.00
C LYS A 316 -12.09 12.27 6.61
N THR A 317 -11.80 13.33 5.84
CA THR A 317 -12.30 13.47 4.47
C THR A 317 -11.75 12.34 3.58
N VAL A 318 -10.44 12.10 3.61
CA VAL A 318 -9.80 11.01 2.85
C VAL A 318 -10.29 9.64 3.31
N ALA A 319 -10.47 9.43 4.61
CA ALA A 319 -11.04 8.18 5.16
C ALA A 319 -12.46 7.94 4.64
N LYS A 320 -13.31 8.97 4.62
CA LYS A 320 -14.66 8.89 4.05
C LYS A 320 -14.63 8.58 2.56
N GLU A 321 -13.73 9.20 1.80
CA GLU A 321 -13.56 8.91 0.37
C GLU A 321 -13.08 7.48 0.11
N LEU A 322 -12.13 6.98 0.91
CA LEU A 322 -11.63 5.60 0.86
C LEU A 322 -12.72 4.56 1.12
N ASN A 323 -13.58 4.81 2.11
CA ASN A 323 -14.73 3.98 2.46
C ASN A 323 -15.82 4.01 1.38
N ASN A 324 -16.00 5.15 0.70
CA ASN A 324 -16.94 5.30 -0.42
C ASN A 324 -16.35 4.94 -1.78
N ALA A 325 -15.06 4.59 -1.86
CA ALA A 325 -14.42 4.29 -3.12
C ALA A 325 -15.11 3.08 -3.78
N ARG A 326 -15.45 3.24 -5.06
CA ARG A 326 -16.11 2.19 -5.82
C ARG A 326 -15.17 1.01 -5.99
N THR A 327 -15.75 -0.18 -6.05
CA THR A 327 -15.05 -1.36 -6.54
C THR A 327 -15.32 -1.54 -8.01
N TYR A 328 -14.39 -2.22 -8.66
CA TYR A 328 -14.49 -2.60 -10.05
C TYR A 328 -15.13 -3.98 -10.16
N LYS A 329 -15.92 -4.16 -11.22
CA LYS A 329 -16.52 -5.45 -11.56
C LYS A 329 -15.42 -6.51 -11.74
N ASN A 330 -15.70 -7.74 -11.33
CA ASN A 330 -14.80 -8.90 -11.35
C ASN A 330 -13.66 -8.84 -10.32
N VAL A 331 -12.68 -7.93 -10.48
CA VAL A 331 -11.49 -7.86 -9.63
C VAL A 331 -11.17 -6.40 -9.31
N THR A 332 -11.08 -6.11 -8.02
CA THR A 332 -10.51 -4.84 -7.51
C THR A 332 -9.19 -5.15 -6.84
N ASN A 333 -8.09 -4.70 -7.44
CA ASN A 333 -6.77 -4.75 -6.84
C ASN A 333 -6.58 -3.51 -5.97
N ILE A 334 -6.14 -3.72 -4.73
CA ILE A 334 -5.82 -2.61 -3.83
C ILE A 334 -4.34 -2.70 -3.47
N THR A 335 -3.61 -1.63 -3.73
CA THR A 335 -2.16 -1.59 -3.59
C THR A 335 -1.73 -0.34 -2.83
N THR A 336 -0.54 -0.41 -2.24
CA THR A 336 0.16 0.75 -1.71
C THR A 336 1.57 0.79 -2.31
N ASP A 337 2.09 2.00 -2.51
CA ASP A 337 3.47 2.24 -2.93
C ASP A 337 4.47 2.21 -1.77
N SER A 338 3.97 1.95 -0.56
CA SER A 338 4.70 1.88 0.70
C SER A 338 4.83 0.44 1.20
N LYS A 339 5.56 0.25 2.32
CA LYS A 339 5.58 -1.03 3.04
C LYS A 339 4.36 -1.22 3.96
N ALA A 340 3.38 -0.30 3.91
CA ALA A 340 2.20 -0.39 4.76
C ALA A 340 1.41 -1.66 4.43
N ILE A 341 0.90 -2.31 5.46
CA ILE A 341 -0.07 -3.39 5.30
C ILE A 341 -1.44 -2.72 5.29
N LEU A 342 -2.16 -2.92 4.19
CA LEU A 342 -3.47 -2.33 4.00
C LEU A 342 -4.53 -3.37 4.35
N SER A 343 -5.31 -3.09 5.39
CA SER A 343 -6.51 -3.83 5.73
C SER A 343 -7.70 -2.93 5.44
N LEU A 344 -8.45 -3.25 4.39
CA LEU A 344 -9.64 -2.50 3.99
C LEU A 344 -10.82 -3.45 3.94
N ASP A 345 -11.91 -3.05 4.59
CA ASP A 345 -13.23 -3.54 4.23
C ASP A 345 -13.66 -2.80 2.95
N TYR A 346 -14.00 -3.56 1.91
CA TYR A 346 -14.52 -2.99 0.68
C TYR A 346 -15.79 -3.72 0.27
N PHE A 347 -16.74 -2.97 -0.27
CA PHE A 347 -17.96 -3.57 -0.81
C PHE A 347 -17.68 -4.20 -2.17
N THR A 348 -17.86 -5.51 -2.33
CA THR A 348 -17.87 -6.15 -3.65
C THR A 348 -19.20 -5.88 -4.35
N VAL A 349 -19.17 -5.34 -5.59
CA VAL A 349 -20.37 -5.29 -6.44
C VAL A 349 -20.78 -6.72 -6.80
N THR A 350 -22.06 -7.03 -6.64
CA THR A 350 -22.61 -8.36 -6.96
C THR A 350 -24.06 -8.24 -7.37
N ASP A 351 -24.46 -9.05 -8.35
CA ASP A 351 -25.77 -8.95 -8.98
C ASP A 351 -26.56 -10.28 -8.81
N GLU A 352 -25.87 -11.38 -8.43
CA GLU A 352 -26.45 -12.74 -8.45
C GLU A 352 -26.00 -13.63 -7.28
N LYS A 353 -24.71 -13.62 -6.91
CA LYS A 353 -24.16 -14.54 -5.88
C LYS A 353 -23.10 -13.90 -5.00
N ILE A 354 -23.10 -14.27 -3.73
CA ILE A 354 -22.04 -13.93 -2.76
C ILE A 354 -21.49 -15.20 -2.15
N LYS A 355 -20.17 -15.36 -2.17
CA LYS A 355 -19.52 -16.49 -1.48
C LYS A 355 -18.98 -16.05 -0.12
N ASN A 356 -19.46 -16.63 0.97
CA ASN A 356 -18.82 -16.54 2.28
C ASN A 356 -17.66 -17.54 2.33
N GLU A 357 -16.43 -17.05 2.49
CA GLU A 357 -15.22 -17.88 2.55
C GLU A 357 -14.86 -18.33 3.97
N GLY A 358 -15.62 -17.91 4.96
CA GLY A 358 -15.52 -18.34 6.35
C GLY A 358 -15.92 -19.80 6.57
N ASN A 359 -15.58 -20.33 7.75
CA ASN A 359 -16.03 -21.65 8.21
C ASN A 359 -17.32 -21.58 9.05
N VAL A 360 -17.88 -20.38 9.24
CA VAL A 360 -19.15 -20.13 9.91
C VAL A 360 -19.98 -19.04 9.23
N GLN A 361 -21.27 -18.98 9.58
CA GLN A 361 -22.20 -17.96 9.07
C GLN A 361 -21.73 -16.55 9.44
N SER A 362 -21.80 -15.63 8.48
CA SER A 362 -21.50 -14.22 8.69
C SER A 362 -22.74 -13.34 8.50
N ARG A 363 -22.66 -12.10 9.01
CA ARG A 363 -23.66 -11.05 8.80
C ARG A 363 -22.99 -9.91 8.05
N PRO A 364 -23.38 -9.67 6.78
CA PRO A 364 -22.70 -8.72 5.93
C PRO A 364 -23.13 -7.27 6.23
N ILE A 365 -22.41 -6.32 5.65
CA ILE A 365 -22.93 -4.96 5.41
C ILE A 365 -23.31 -4.89 3.95
N LEU A 366 -24.56 -4.53 3.66
CA LEU A 366 -25.06 -4.32 2.30
C LEU A 366 -25.07 -2.83 1.99
N ARG A 367 -24.71 -2.45 0.78
CA ARG A 367 -24.92 -1.10 0.25
C ARG A 367 -25.73 -1.19 -1.02
N LEU A 368 -26.90 -0.58 -1.02
CA LEU A 368 -27.75 -0.47 -2.20
C LEU A 368 -27.57 0.93 -2.76
N GLU A 369 -27.16 1.06 -4.02
CA GLU A 369 -27.07 2.37 -4.69
C GLU A 369 -28.20 2.52 -5.68
N LYS A 370 -28.91 3.65 -5.58
CA LYS A 370 -30.04 3.97 -6.43
C LYS A 370 -29.59 4.08 -7.88
N THR A 371 -30.29 3.38 -8.76
CA THR A 371 -30.17 3.54 -10.21
C THR A 371 -31.37 4.32 -10.74
N VAL A 372 -32.35 3.65 -11.35
CA VAL A 372 -33.51 4.31 -11.94
C VAL A 372 -34.73 4.24 -11.02
N SER A 373 -34.94 3.11 -10.34
CA SER A 373 -36.13 2.88 -9.50
C SER A 373 -36.04 3.61 -8.16
N GLU A 374 -37.19 4.08 -7.70
CA GLU A 374 -37.36 4.69 -6.37
C GLU A 374 -37.37 3.65 -5.25
N ALA A 375 -37.59 2.38 -5.58
CA ALA A 375 -37.55 1.29 -4.62
C ALA A 375 -37.00 0.02 -5.27
N VAL A 376 -36.49 -0.89 -4.44
CA VAL A 376 -36.02 -2.20 -4.84
C VAL A 376 -36.53 -3.26 -3.86
N ASP A 377 -36.94 -4.42 -4.36
CA ASP A 377 -37.34 -5.60 -3.58
C ASP A 377 -36.30 -6.70 -3.81
N ILE A 378 -35.63 -7.13 -2.74
CA ILE A 378 -34.48 -8.02 -2.79
C ILE A 378 -34.69 -9.19 -1.85
N THR A 379 -34.35 -10.39 -2.30
CA THR A 379 -34.17 -11.58 -1.48
C THR A 379 -32.69 -11.93 -1.41
N ILE A 380 -32.15 -12.12 -0.21
CA ILE A 380 -30.82 -12.70 0.02
C ILE A 380 -31.02 -13.97 0.86
N ASN A 381 -30.73 -15.13 0.25
CA ASN A 381 -31.11 -16.44 0.79
C ASN A 381 -32.60 -16.47 1.20
N ASP A 382 -32.89 -16.63 2.49
CA ASP A 382 -34.25 -16.76 3.03
C ASP A 382 -34.85 -15.43 3.52
N VAL A 383 -34.13 -14.30 3.35
CA VAL A 383 -34.55 -12.98 3.83
C VAL A 383 -34.93 -12.09 2.66
N ARG A 384 -36.23 -11.77 2.54
CA ARG A 384 -36.76 -10.80 1.58
C ARG A 384 -37.02 -9.46 2.27
N PHE A 385 -36.65 -8.37 1.61
CA PHE A 385 -36.90 -7.02 2.09
C PHE A 385 -37.06 -6.05 0.92
N LYS A 386 -37.79 -4.96 1.16
CA LYS A 386 -37.93 -3.86 0.21
C LYS A 386 -37.29 -2.60 0.78
N TYR A 387 -36.57 -1.85 -0.04
CA TYR A 387 -36.02 -0.56 0.33
C TYR A 387 -36.54 0.54 -0.59
N ASN A 388 -37.00 1.66 -0.03
CA ASN A 388 -37.40 2.84 -0.77
C ASN A 388 -36.32 3.93 -0.62
N PHE A 389 -35.66 4.26 -1.72
CA PHE A 389 -34.58 5.24 -1.75
C PHE A 389 -35.07 6.65 -1.43
N ASN A 390 -36.31 6.99 -1.77
CA ASN A 390 -36.77 8.38 -1.75
C ASN A 390 -35.73 9.29 -2.45
N ASN A 391 -35.17 10.26 -1.72
CA ASN A 391 -34.12 11.15 -2.21
C ASN A 391 -32.68 10.67 -1.92
N ASP A 392 -32.51 9.57 -1.19
CA ASP A 392 -31.18 9.05 -0.87
C ASP A 392 -30.57 8.38 -2.10
N LYS A 393 -29.27 8.65 -2.32
CA LYS A 393 -28.53 8.06 -3.45
C LYS A 393 -28.11 6.62 -3.18
N TYR A 394 -28.05 6.23 -1.92
CA TYR A 394 -27.69 4.89 -1.48
C TYR A 394 -28.27 4.61 -0.09
N VAL A 395 -28.13 3.38 0.39
CA VAL A 395 -28.31 3.02 1.80
C VAL A 395 -27.30 1.96 2.20
N GLU A 396 -26.85 2.00 3.44
CA GLU A 396 -26.05 0.95 4.07
C GLU A 396 -26.88 0.22 5.12
N ILE A 397 -26.88 -1.12 5.04
CA ILE A 397 -27.63 -2.03 5.89
C ILE A 397 -26.62 -2.93 6.60
N ASP A 398 -26.35 -2.65 7.88
CA ASP A 398 -25.52 -3.51 8.72
C ASP A 398 -26.37 -4.65 9.26
N CYS A 399 -26.15 -5.86 8.73
CA CYS A 399 -26.97 -7.01 9.11
C CYS A 399 -26.58 -7.60 10.48
N GLU A 400 -25.39 -7.28 11.01
CA GLU A 400 -24.95 -7.69 12.34
C GLU A 400 -25.61 -6.82 13.40
N ASN A 401 -25.43 -5.50 13.26
CA ASN A 401 -25.92 -4.53 14.22
C ASN A 401 -27.40 -4.20 14.01
N LYS A 402 -27.99 -4.65 12.90
CA LYS A 402 -29.34 -4.30 12.46
C LYS A 402 -29.47 -2.80 12.42
N GLU A 403 -28.71 -2.17 11.53
CA GLU A 403 -28.77 -0.73 11.31
C GLU A 403 -29.02 -0.45 9.83
N VAL A 404 -29.76 0.62 9.54
CA VAL A 404 -30.06 1.05 8.17
C VAL A 404 -29.78 2.53 8.09
N LYS A 405 -28.71 2.93 7.38
CA LYS A 405 -28.17 4.30 7.42
C LYS A 405 -27.91 4.87 6.03
N PHE A 406 -28.10 6.18 5.89
CA PHE A 406 -27.59 6.98 4.77
C PHE A 406 -26.79 8.15 5.34
N ASP A 407 -25.53 8.30 4.93
CA ASP A 407 -24.60 9.28 5.49
C ASP A 407 -24.57 9.26 7.04
N GLY A 408 -24.64 8.06 7.63
CA GLY A 408 -24.65 7.83 9.07
C GLY A 408 -25.99 8.12 9.78
N LEU A 409 -27.00 8.62 9.07
CA LEU A 409 -28.32 8.91 9.61
C LEU A 409 -29.27 7.73 9.42
N GLU A 410 -30.05 7.41 10.45
CA GLU A 410 -31.02 6.31 10.44
C GLU A 410 -32.06 6.42 9.30
N ARG A 411 -32.37 5.28 8.70
CA ARG A 411 -33.29 5.08 7.56
C ARG A 411 -34.21 3.87 7.74
N PHE A 412 -34.42 3.43 8.97
CA PHE A 412 -35.32 2.34 9.30
C PHE A 412 -36.76 2.48 8.75
N ARG A 413 -37.24 3.71 8.55
CA ARG A 413 -38.57 3.96 7.97
C ARG A 413 -38.65 3.69 6.47
N SER A 414 -37.50 3.58 5.81
CA SER A 414 -37.37 3.36 4.37
C SER A 414 -37.21 1.90 4.00
N ILE A 415 -37.05 1.00 4.98
CA ILE A 415 -36.93 -0.44 4.77
C ILE A 415 -38.20 -1.16 5.27
N GLU A 416 -38.72 -2.06 4.44
CA GLU A 416 -39.75 -3.03 4.81
C GLU A 416 -39.07 -4.40 4.90
N ILE A 417 -38.79 -4.82 6.14
CA ILE A 417 -38.12 -6.09 6.45
C ILE A 417 -38.75 -6.73 7.69
N GLY A 418 -38.69 -8.06 7.78
CA GLY A 418 -39.04 -8.78 9.00
C GLY A 418 -38.02 -8.57 10.14
N TYR A 419 -38.07 -9.43 11.16
CA TYR A 419 -37.16 -9.35 12.32
C TYR A 419 -35.71 -9.80 12.01
N ASP A 420 -35.54 -10.54 10.93
CA ASP A 420 -34.28 -11.11 10.50
C ASP A 420 -33.67 -10.29 9.37
N PHE A 421 -32.44 -9.83 9.62
CA PHE A 421 -31.58 -9.25 8.59
C PHE A 421 -30.81 -10.36 7.86
N PRO A 422 -30.43 -10.13 6.59
CA PRO A 422 -29.70 -11.11 5.79
C PRO A 422 -28.47 -11.69 6.49
N LYS A 423 -28.20 -12.96 6.20
CA LYS A 423 -27.01 -13.69 6.67
C LYS A 423 -26.39 -14.41 5.50
N LEU A 424 -25.06 -14.55 5.50
CA LEU A 424 -24.35 -15.35 4.51
C LEU A 424 -24.01 -16.71 5.12
N ASN A 425 -24.68 -17.75 4.64
CA ASN A 425 -24.32 -19.15 4.87
C ASN A 425 -22.93 -19.44 4.29
N ILE A 426 -22.25 -20.46 4.84
CA ILE A 426 -20.94 -20.90 4.38
C ILE A 426 -21.03 -21.27 2.88
N GLY A 427 -20.07 -20.80 2.09
CA GLY A 427 -20.08 -21.03 0.64
C GLY A 427 -20.99 -20.06 -0.10
N ASN A 428 -21.72 -20.54 -1.11
CA ASN A 428 -22.46 -19.67 -2.03
C ASN A 428 -23.82 -19.25 -1.44
N ASN A 429 -24.16 -17.99 -1.64
CA ASN A 429 -25.41 -17.35 -1.22
C ASN A 429 -26.04 -16.69 -2.44
N GLU A 430 -27.35 -16.80 -2.57
CA GLU A 430 -28.09 -16.28 -3.71
C GLU A 430 -28.69 -14.91 -3.40
N ILE A 431 -28.64 -14.03 -4.40
CA ILE A 431 -29.32 -12.73 -4.39
C ILE A 431 -30.34 -12.76 -5.53
N THR A 432 -31.55 -12.32 -5.24
CA THR A 432 -32.60 -12.15 -6.24
C THR A 432 -33.20 -10.76 -6.10
N ILE A 433 -33.15 -9.97 -7.17
CA ILE A 433 -33.93 -8.73 -7.27
C ILE A 433 -35.32 -9.14 -7.78
N ASN A 434 -36.33 -9.03 -6.92
CA ASN A 434 -37.70 -9.41 -7.24
C ASN A 434 -38.45 -8.30 -7.99
N ASP A 435 -38.13 -7.03 -7.72
CA ASP A 435 -38.73 -5.85 -8.34
C ASP A 435 -37.80 -4.63 -8.22
N GLY A 436 -37.90 -3.69 -9.16
CA GLY A 436 -37.05 -2.50 -9.26
C GLY A 436 -35.62 -2.76 -9.74
N ASP A 437 -34.73 -1.80 -9.53
CA ASP A 437 -33.30 -1.91 -9.84
C ASP A 437 -32.44 -1.13 -8.83
N CYS A 438 -31.23 -1.66 -8.56
CA CYS A 438 -30.18 -0.99 -7.81
C CYS A 438 -28.83 -1.65 -8.08
N ILE A 439 -27.73 -0.98 -7.71
CA ILE A 439 -26.43 -1.65 -7.61
C ILE A 439 -26.29 -2.17 -6.19
N ILE A 440 -26.10 -3.49 -6.04
CA ILE A 440 -25.87 -4.13 -4.75
C ILE A 440 -24.37 -4.27 -4.54
N LYS A 441 -23.88 -3.76 -3.42
CA LYS A 441 -22.51 -3.94 -2.97
C LYS A 441 -22.48 -4.57 -1.58
N VAL A 442 -21.51 -5.44 -1.30
CA VAL A 442 -21.48 -6.22 -0.04
C VAL A 442 -20.11 -6.25 0.61
N ILE A 443 -20.03 -5.97 1.90
CA ILE A 443 -18.90 -6.35 2.77
C ILE A 443 -19.28 -7.66 3.45
N ARG A 444 -18.63 -8.77 3.07
CA ARG A 444 -19.04 -10.13 3.46
C ARG A 444 -18.89 -10.44 4.95
N LYS A 445 -17.94 -9.77 5.63
CA LYS A 445 -17.57 -10.01 7.04
C LYS A 445 -17.38 -11.51 7.35
N ASP A 446 -16.71 -12.25 6.46
CA ASP A 446 -16.43 -13.67 6.58
C ASP A 446 -15.83 -14.01 7.97
N ARG A 447 -16.19 -15.16 8.55
CA ARG A 447 -15.85 -15.53 9.93
C ARG A 447 -15.23 -16.91 10.02
N TRP A 448 -14.29 -17.07 10.96
CA TRP A 448 -13.63 -18.33 11.29
C TRP A 448 -13.74 -18.58 12.79
N LEU A 449 -14.16 -19.79 13.19
CA LEU A 449 -14.10 -20.30 14.57
C LEU A 449 -12.79 -21.02 14.86
#